data_AF-C2KI12-F1
#
_entry.id   AF-C2KI12-F1
#
_cell.length_a   1.000
_cell.length_b   1.000
_cell.length_c   1.000
_cell.angle_alpha   90.00
_cell.angle_beta   90.00
_cell.angle_gamma   90.00
#
_symmetry.space_group_name_H-M   'P 1'
#
loop_
_entity.id
_entity.type
_entity.pdbx_description
1 polymer ?
#
loop_
_entity_poly.entity_id
_entity_poly.type
_entity_poly.pdbx_seq_one_letter_code
_entity_poly.pdbx_strand_id
1 'polypeptide(L)'
;SHHVQILLCSIKVDDPFIFQKFRKVCEMLYFVYETEALIMKNLIDKVTFRHGATIDTRTAQSPMLTNSGLNEKVTQDTINYYNARSQSAGMVIVEYTSVSPNGGPSRSWAPDREQLAIYDNSFVPGFKKIAEKLKKDGNKAILQLVHSGREAQYRYAFGGQVEVPSNIDFPWISYPLHELSEDEVWPIVKDFGTATKRAIASGFDGIEIHGANHYLHQEFFFCLF
;
A
#
# COMPACT_ATOMS: atom_id res chain seq x y z
N SER A 1 -36.39 8.05 13.82
CA SER A 1 -36.60 8.22 15.27
C SER A 1 -35.25 8.32 15.99
N HIS A 2 -34.66 9.51 15.99
CA HIS A 2 -33.61 9.92 16.95
C HIS A 2 -33.75 11.45 17.08
N HIS A 3 -34.67 11.89 17.95
CA HIS A 3 -34.74 13.30 18.35
C HIS A 3 -33.88 13.45 19.60
N VAL A 4 -32.73 14.12 19.47
CA VAL A 4 -32.00 14.63 20.63
C VAL A 4 -32.68 15.92 21.04
N GLN A 5 -33.58 15.82 22.02
CA GLN A 5 -34.13 16.98 22.71
C GLN A 5 -33.05 17.48 23.67
N ILE A 6 -32.35 18.57 23.30
CA ILE A 6 -31.48 19.27 24.23
C ILE A 6 -32.39 19.96 25.26
N LEU A 7 -32.50 19.35 26.45
CA LEU A 7 -33.19 19.94 27.58
C LEU A 7 -32.32 21.08 28.13
N LEU A 8 -32.54 22.30 27.63
CA LEU A 8 -31.93 23.50 28.22
C LEU A 8 -32.60 23.76 29.56
N CYS A 9 -31.82 23.61 30.63
CA CYS A 9 -32.21 23.96 31.99
C CYS A 9 -32.68 25.42 32.02
N SER A 10 -33.91 25.66 32.49
CA SER A 10 -34.49 26.99 32.67
C SER A 10 -33.75 27.78 33.75
N ILE A 11 -32.66 28.44 33.38
CA ILE A 11 -32.04 29.48 34.21
C ILE A 11 -32.74 30.79 33.84
N LYS A 12 -33.52 31.36 34.77
CA LYS A 12 -33.99 32.75 34.65
C LYS A 12 -32.77 33.65 34.75
N VAL A 13 -32.40 34.26 33.64
CA VAL A 13 -31.39 35.31 33.59
C VAL A 13 -32.14 36.62 33.38
N ASP A 14 -32.31 37.41 34.45
CA ASP A 14 -33.06 38.67 34.43
C ASP A 14 -32.26 39.86 33.87
N ASP A 15 -31.06 39.60 33.30
CA ASP A 15 -30.23 40.60 32.63
C ASP A 15 -30.30 40.46 31.09
N PRO A 16 -30.92 41.43 30.38
CA PRO A 16 -31.08 41.36 28.93
C PRO A 16 -29.75 41.36 28.16
N PHE A 17 -28.65 41.85 28.75
CA PHE A 17 -27.32 41.86 28.13
C PHE A 17 -26.64 40.49 28.18
N ILE A 18 -26.84 39.74 29.27
CA ILE A 18 -26.33 38.36 29.40
C ILE A 18 -27.12 37.40 28.51
N PHE A 19 -28.44 37.58 28.40
CA PHE A 19 -29.29 36.79 27.51
C PHE A 19 -28.86 36.92 26.03
N GLN A 20 -28.51 38.13 25.59
CA GLN A 20 -28.06 38.37 24.22
C GLN A 20 -26.67 37.75 23.93
N LYS A 21 -25.78 37.73 24.92
CA LYS A 21 -24.49 37.00 24.83
C LYS A 21 -24.70 35.48 24.79
N PHE A 22 -25.56 34.93 25.65
CA PHE A 22 -25.88 33.50 25.65
C PHE A 22 -26.53 33.05 24.33
N ARG A 23 -27.44 33.85 23.78
CA ARG A 23 -28.05 33.61 22.47
C ARG A 23 -27.01 33.59 21.35
N LYS A 24 -26.03 34.51 21.36
CA LYS A 24 -24.90 34.49 20.41
C LYS A 24 -24.01 33.25 20.58
N VAL A 25 -23.78 32.78 21.81
CA VAL A 25 -23.04 31.52 22.03
C VAL A 25 -23.84 30.32 21.50
N CYS A 26 -25.15 30.27 21.73
CA CYS A 26 -26.01 29.22 21.18
C CYS A 26 -26.12 29.27 19.66
N GLU A 27 -26.25 30.46 19.05
CA GLU A 27 -26.26 30.65 17.59
C GLU A 27 -24.88 30.30 16.99
N MET A 28 -23.78 30.61 17.66
CA MET A 28 -22.43 30.21 17.24
C MET A 28 -22.24 28.68 17.35
N LEU A 29 -22.76 28.04 18.40
CA LEU A 29 -22.77 26.58 18.53
C LEU A 29 -23.67 25.92 17.48
N TYR A 30 -24.81 26.52 17.14
CA TYR A 30 -25.68 26.06 16.05
C TYR A 30 -25.01 26.23 14.68
N PHE A 31 -24.29 27.35 14.47
CA PHE A 31 -23.54 27.63 13.24
C PHE A 31 -22.32 26.70 13.09
N VAL A 32 -21.65 26.36 14.19
CA VAL A 32 -20.61 25.31 14.23
C VAL A 32 -21.21 23.95 13.91
N TYR A 33 -22.42 23.64 14.39
CA TYR A 33 -23.13 22.40 14.03
C TYR A 33 -23.61 22.36 12.57
N GLU A 34 -24.01 23.48 11.97
CA GLU A 34 -24.39 23.53 10.54
C GLU A 34 -23.18 23.54 9.60
N THR A 35 -22.05 24.09 10.02
CA THR A 35 -20.79 24.04 9.24
C THR A 35 -20.02 22.73 9.45
N GLU A 36 -20.30 22.00 10.52
CA GLU A 36 -19.88 20.62 10.77
C GLU A 36 -21.04 19.62 10.65
N ALA A 37 -21.90 19.78 9.64
CA ALA A 37 -22.35 18.60 8.93
C ALA A 37 -21.10 17.99 8.28
N LEU A 38 -20.27 17.30 9.09
CA LEU A 38 -19.28 16.34 8.63
C LEU A 38 -20.00 15.54 7.56
N ILE A 39 -19.65 15.76 6.29
CA ILE A 39 -20.13 14.92 5.19
C ILE A 39 -19.77 13.51 5.62
N MET A 40 -20.76 12.76 6.10
CA MET A 40 -20.56 11.41 6.59
C MET A 40 -20.19 10.58 5.37
N LYS A 41 -18.88 10.38 5.23
CA LYS A 41 -18.28 9.65 4.13
C LYS A 41 -18.71 8.20 4.26
N ASN A 42 -19.48 7.69 3.29
CA ASN A 42 -19.86 6.29 3.25
C ASN A 42 -18.79 5.47 2.51
N LEU A 43 -18.70 4.18 2.85
CA LEU A 43 -17.77 3.25 2.18
C LEU A 43 -18.04 3.12 0.68
N ILE A 44 -19.27 3.38 0.25
CA ILE A 44 -19.71 3.30 -1.15
C ILE A 44 -19.58 4.63 -1.90
N ASP A 45 -19.06 5.68 -1.25
CA ASP A 45 -18.85 6.94 -1.97
C ASP A 45 -17.70 6.79 -2.97
N LYS A 46 -17.85 7.45 -4.12
CA LYS A 46 -16.77 7.69 -5.07
C LYS A 46 -15.65 8.52 -4.43
N VAL A 47 -14.41 8.13 -4.71
CA VAL A 47 -13.21 8.90 -4.35
C VAL A 47 -12.52 9.38 -5.62
N THR A 48 -12.14 10.66 -5.64
CA THR A 48 -11.30 11.25 -6.68
C THR A 48 -9.93 11.56 -6.08
N PHE A 49 -8.87 11.01 -6.65
CA PHE A 49 -7.49 11.27 -6.26
C PHE A 49 -7.03 12.64 -6.77
N ARG A 50 -5.95 13.18 -6.18
CA ARG A 50 -5.41 14.51 -6.51
C ARG A 50 -5.11 14.71 -8.00
N HIS A 51 -4.75 13.64 -8.70
CA HIS A 51 -4.43 13.65 -10.14
C HIS A 51 -5.64 13.35 -11.04
N GLY A 52 -6.86 13.31 -10.48
CA GLY A 52 -8.11 13.15 -11.22
C GLY A 52 -8.59 11.72 -11.45
N ALA A 53 -7.81 10.68 -11.11
CA ALA A 53 -8.33 9.32 -11.17
C ALA A 53 -9.42 9.09 -10.14
N THR A 54 -10.32 8.15 -10.43
CA THR A 54 -11.46 7.84 -9.58
C THR A 54 -11.55 6.36 -9.25
N ILE A 55 -12.06 6.05 -8.06
CA ILE A 55 -12.57 4.73 -7.66
C ILE A 55 -14.00 4.90 -7.16
N ASP A 56 -14.87 3.93 -7.43
CA ASP A 56 -16.30 4.03 -7.13
C ASP A 56 -16.66 3.62 -5.69
N THR A 57 -15.67 3.24 -4.89
CA THR A 57 -15.81 2.95 -3.46
C THR A 57 -14.64 3.53 -2.67
N ARG A 58 -14.75 3.58 -1.34
CA ARG A 58 -13.64 3.90 -0.41
C ARG A 58 -12.87 2.66 0.04
N THR A 59 -13.03 1.53 -0.64
CA THR A 59 -12.38 0.27 -0.27
C THR A 59 -11.16 0.02 -1.14
N ALA A 60 -10.09 -0.46 -0.51
CA ALA A 60 -8.91 -0.95 -1.18
C ALA A 60 -8.54 -2.31 -0.59
N GLN A 61 -8.18 -3.27 -1.44
CA GLN A 61 -7.57 -4.52 -0.98
C GLN A 61 -6.08 -4.27 -0.78
N SER A 62 -5.62 -4.48 0.46
CA SER A 62 -4.20 -4.39 0.82
C SER A 62 -3.35 -5.42 0.07
N PRO A 63 -2.04 -5.14 -0.12
CA PRO A 63 -1.11 -6.11 -0.71
C PRO A 63 -0.95 -7.31 0.21
N MET A 64 -1.11 -8.52 -0.34
CA MET A 64 -1.03 -9.77 0.40
C MET A 64 -0.19 -10.77 -0.37
N LEU A 65 0.96 -11.17 0.17
CA LEU A 65 1.81 -12.20 -0.44
C LEU A 65 1.01 -13.49 -0.66
N THR A 66 0.91 -13.94 -1.90
CA THR A 66 0.25 -15.20 -2.22
C THR A 66 1.20 -16.38 -2.15
N ASN A 67 2.51 -16.12 -2.30
CA ASN A 67 3.56 -17.12 -2.48
C ASN A 67 3.12 -18.14 -3.53
N SER A 68 2.73 -17.64 -4.70
CA SER A 68 2.24 -18.46 -5.82
C SER A 68 3.10 -18.31 -7.07
N GLY A 69 4.21 -17.57 -6.98
CA GLY A 69 5.16 -17.44 -8.07
C GLY A 69 5.97 -18.72 -8.27
N LEU A 70 6.42 -18.95 -9.51
CA LEU A 70 7.35 -20.03 -9.84
C LEU A 70 8.53 -19.42 -10.61
N ASN A 71 9.75 -19.56 -10.09
CA ASN A 71 10.92 -18.80 -10.57
C ASN A 71 10.61 -17.30 -10.61
N GLU A 72 10.01 -16.79 -9.53
CA GLU A 72 9.55 -15.41 -9.35
C GLU A 72 8.50 -14.92 -10.37
N LYS A 73 8.01 -15.79 -11.27
CA LYS A 73 7.04 -15.46 -12.32
C LYS A 73 5.62 -15.73 -11.88
N VAL A 74 4.71 -14.91 -12.38
CA VAL A 74 3.25 -15.10 -12.25
C VAL A 74 2.85 -16.48 -12.79
N THR A 75 2.09 -17.23 -11.99
CA THR A 75 1.53 -18.53 -12.37
C THR A 75 0.02 -18.45 -12.64
N GLN A 76 -0.57 -19.56 -13.07
CA GLN A 76 -2.02 -19.64 -13.21
C GLN A 76 -2.74 -19.51 -11.84
N ASP A 77 -2.13 -19.99 -10.76
CA ASP A 77 -2.67 -19.84 -9.40
C ASP A 77 -2.72 -18.36 -8.99
N THR A 78 -1.66 -17.61 -9.28
CA THR A 78 -1.62 -16.15 -9.07
C THR A 78 -2.77 -15.46 -9.83
N ILE A 79 -2.95 -15.81 -11.10
CA ILE A 79 -4.00 -15.22 -11.96
C ILE A 79 -5.39 -15.57 -11.43
N ASN A 80 -5.61 -16.82 -11.03
CA ASN A 80 -6.89 -17.28 -10.47
C ASN A 80 -7.21 -16.53 -9.16
N TYR A 81 -6.20 -16.35 -8.31
CA TYR A 81 -6.33 -15.62 -7.04
C TYR A 81 -6.80 -14.18 -7.23
N TYR A 82 -6.15 -13.42 -8.13
CA TYR A 82 -6.52 -12.03 -8.39
C TYR A 82 -7.81 -11.92 -9.20
N ASN A 83 -8.10 -12.85 -10.11
CA ASN A 83 -9.39 -12.87 -10.82
C ASN A 83 -10.56 -13.06 -9.84
N ALA A 84 -10.43 -13.95 -8.85
CA ALA A 84 -11.45 -14.15 -7.82
C ALA A 84 -11.66 -12.90 -6.93
N ARG A 85 -10.66 -12.00 -6.87
CA ARG A 85 -10.68 -10.75 -6.08
C ARG A 85 -10.84 -9.50 -6.92
N SER A 86 -11.07 -9.62 -8.23
CA SER A 86 -11.23 -8.49 -9.14
C SER A 86 -12.32 -7.50 -8.72
N GLN A 87 -13.30 -7.94 -7.92
CA GLN A 87 -14.38 -7.12 -7.36
C GLN A 87 -14.35 -6.98 -5.83
N SER A 88 -13.26 -7.34 -5.15
CA SER A 88 -13.18 -7.25 -3.69
C SER A 88 -13.17 -5.80 -3.18
N ALA A 89 -12.71 -4.86 -4.00
CA ALA A 89 -12.57 -3.45 -3.69
C ALA A 89 -12.52 -2.60 -4.97
N GLY A 90 -12.75 -1.28 -4.84
CA GLY A 90 -12.60 -0.33 -5.95
C GLY A 90 -11.15 -0.19 -6.43
N MET A 91 -10.20 -0.58 -5.59
CA MET A 91 -8.78 -0.65 -5.88
C MET A 91 -8.18 -1.93 -5.29
N VAL A 92 -7.40 -2.67 -6.06
CA VAL A 92 -6.70 -3.87 -5.61
C VAL A 92 -5.20 -3.66 -5.77
N ILE A 93 -4.49 -3.80 -4.65
CA ILE A 93 -3.03 -3.72 -4.60
C ILE A 93 -2.49 -5.15 -4.65
N VAL A 94 -1.74 -5.45 -5.72
CA VAL A 94 -1.07 -6.73 -5.93
C VAL A 94 0.10 -6.85 -4.95
N GLU A 95 0.38 -8.09 -4.53
CA GLU A 95 1.47 -8.44 -3.63
C GLU A 95 2.80 -7.79 -4.00
N TYR A 96 3.60 -7.55 -2.97
CA TYR A 96 4.92 -6.94 -3.14
C TYR A 96 5.79 -7.75 -4.10
N THR A 97 6.35 -7.03 -5.06
CA THR A 97 7.06 -7.59 -6.21
C THR A 97 8.47 -7.03 -6.24
N SER A 98 9.48 -7.90 -6.28
CA SER A 98 10.89 -7.51 -6.23
C SER A 98 11.28 -6.68 -7.46
N VAL A 99 12.02 -5.58 -7.24
CA VAL A 99 12.48 -4.68 -8.32
C VAL A 99 13.84 -5.05 -8.90
N SER A 100 14.61 -5.88 -8.20
CA SER A 100 15.94 -6.38 -8.59
C SER A 100 16.10 -7.84 -8.16
N PRO A 101 17.08 -8.58 -8.70
CA PRO A 101 17.43 -9.90 -8.19
C PRO A 101 17.78 -9.86 -6.70
N ASN A 102 18.68 -8.98 -6.25
CA ASN A 102 19.05 -8.94 -4.82
C ASN A 102 17.93 -8.41 -3.89
N GLY A 103 16.86 -7.85 -4.46
CA GLY A 103 15.71 -7.31 -3.73
C GLY A 103 14.67 -8.32 -3.24
N GLY A 104 14.93 -9.63 -3.36
CA GLY A 104 14.05 -10.71 -2.93
C GLY A 104 14.30 -11.95 -3.79
N PRO A 105 13.64 -13.11 -3.61
CA PRO A 105 12.47 -13.27 -2.77
C PRO A 105 12.82 -13.16 -1.28
N SER A 106 11.91 -12.56 -0.52
CA SER A 106 12.03 -12.51 0.93
C SER A 106 11.79 -13.87 1.58
N ARG A 107 10.59 -14.41 1.35
CA ARG A 107 10.08 -15.60 2.02
C ARG A 107 9.52 -16.57 1.00
N SER A 108 9.67 -17.85 1.34
CA SER A 108 8.97 -18.95 0.70
C SER A 108 8.63 -19.98 1.78
N TRP A 109 7.41 -20.50 1.75
CA TRP A 109 6.95 -21.60 2.61
C TRP A 109 6.75 -22.92 1.85
N ALA A 110 7.14 -22.99 0.58
CA ALA A 110 7.12 -24.21 -0.22
C ALA A 110 8.18 -24.14 -1.33
N PRO A 111 8.89 -25.25 -1.62
CA PRO A 111 10.07 -25.24 -2.48
C PRO A 111 9.83 -24.83 -3.94
N ASP A 112 8.58 -24.82 -4.38
CA ASP A 112 8.13 -24.47 -5.73
C ASP A 112 7.29 -23.18 -5.78
N ARG A 113 7.37 -22.38 -4.72
CA ARG A 113 6.55 -21.19 -4.52
C ARG A 113 7.38 -20.03 -4.01
N GLU A 114 7.30 -18.91 -4.68
CA GLU A 114 8.10 -17.73 -4.37
C GLU A 114 7.26 -16.44 -4.44
N GLN A 115 7.83 -15.38 -3.87
CA GLN A 115 7.46 -14.00 -4.16
C GLN A 115 7.65 -13.69 -5.66
N LEU A 116 6.80 -12.83 -6.20
CA LEU A 116 6.90 -12.37 -7.59
C LEU A 116 8.02 -11.32 -7.76
N ALA A 117 8.52 -11.18 -8.99
CA ALA A 117 9.48 -10.15 -9.36
C ALA A 117 9.17 -9.47 -10.70
N ILE A 118 9.67 -8.25 -10.91
CA ILE A 118 9.48 -7.49 -12.16
C ILE A 118 10.76 -6.75 -12.62
N TYR A 119 11.92 -7.34 -12.32
CA TYR A 119 13.22 -6.78 -12.69
C TYR A 119 13.66 -7.07 -14.14
N ASP A 120 12.95 -7.95 -14.86
CA ASP A 120 13.20 -8.32 -16.25
C ASP A 120 11.93 -8.26 -17.13
N ASN A 121 12.10 -8.11 -18.45
CA ASN A 121 10.98 -8.03 -19.38
C ASN A 121 10.20 -9.34 -19.49
N SER A 122 10.80 -10.48 -19.16
CA SER A 122 10.12 -11.78 -19.17
C SER A 122 9.02 -11.92 -18.12
N PHE A 123 8.95 -11.03 -17.11
CA PHE A 123 7.87 -11.02 -16.12
C PHE A 123 6.60 -10.29 -16.62
N VAL A 124 6.74 -9.34 -17.55
CA VAL A 124 5.65 -8.47 -18.03
C VAL A 124 4.43 -9.24 -18.56
N PRO A 125 4.57 -10.33 -19.36
CA PRO A 125 3.40 -11.03 -19.89
C PRO A 125 2.49 -11.62 -18.81
N GLY A 126 3.05 -12.06 -17.68
CA GLY A 126 2.30 -12.59 -16.56
C GLY A 126 1.53 -11.50 -15.83
N PHE A 127 2.21 -10.39 -15.54
CA PHE A 127 1.61 -9.22 -14.90
C PHE A 127 0.53 -8.56 -15.74
N LYS A 128 0.67 -8.57 -17.07
CA LYS A 128 -0.38 -8.10 -17.98
C LYS A 128 -1.69 -8.86 -17.79
N LYS A 129 -1.64 -10.18 -17.65
CA LYS A 129 -2.82 -11.00 -17.37
C LYS A 129 -3.47 -10.64 -16.03
N ILE A 130 -2.67 -10.35 -14.98
CA ILE A 130 -3.20 -9.92 -13.68
C ILE A 130 -3.92 -8.58 -13.81
N ALA A 131 -3.27 -7.58 -14.43
CA ALA A 131 -3.86 -6.26 -14.63
C ALA A 131 -5.17 -6.33 -15.44
N GLU A 132 -5.20 -7.10 -16.53
CA GLU A 132 -6.42 -7.34 -17.31
C GLU A 132 -7.55 -7.95 -16.48
N LYS A 133 -7.25 -8.93 -15.62
CA LYS A 133 -8.27 -9.58 -14.77
C LYS A 133 -8.80 -8.65 -13.69
N LEU A 134 -7.95 -7.84 -13.07
CA LEU A 134 -8.36 -6.90 -12.01
C LEU A 134 -9.17 -5.73 -12.56
N LYS A 135 -8.85 -5.27 -13.77
CA LYS A 135 -9.46 -4.08 -14.38
C LYS A 135 -10.71 -4.38 -15.22
N LYS A 136 -11.07 -5.64 -15.41
CA LYS A 136 -12.19 -6.07 -16.30
C LYS A 136 -13.54 -5.43 -15.95
N ASP A 137 -13.75 -5.08 -14.68
CA ASP A 137 -15.00 -4.49 -14.16
C ASP A 137 -14.84 -3.00 -13.76
N GLY A 138 -13.77 -2.34 -14.21
CA GLY A 138 -13.52 -0.91 -13.97
C GLY A 138 -12.74 -0.58 -12.68
N ASN A 139 -12.45 -1.57 -11.83
CA ASN A 139 -11.63 -1.41 -10.63
C ASN A 139 -10.17 -1.10 -10.98
N LYS A 140 -9.46 -0.45 -10.06
CA LYS A 140 -8.06 -0.07 -10.25
C LYS A 140 -7.11 -1.16 -9.81
N ALA A 141 -6.10 -1.43 -10.63
CA ALA A 141 -5.03 -2.37 -10.28
C ALA A 141 -3.74 -1.60 -9.98
N ILE A 142 -3.18 -1.82 -8.80
CA ILE A 142 -1.91 -1.23 -8.34
C ILE A 142 -0.90 -2.35 -8.12
N LEU A 143 0.35 -2.16 -8.54
CA LEU A 143 1.44 -3.09 -8.27
C LEU A 143 2.34 -2.56 -7.15
N GLN A 144 2.51 -3.30 -6.07
CA GLN A 144 3.42 -2.91 -5.00
C GLN A 144 4.86 -3.35 -5.34
N LEU A 145 5.78 -2.40 -5.33
CA LEU A 145 7.19 -2.59 -5.63
C LEU A 145 8.02 -2.60 -4.34
N VAL A 146 8.92 -3.57 -4.22
CA VAL A 146 9.74 -3.74 -3.02
C VAL A 146 11.19 -4.09 -3.35
N HIS A 147 12.07 -3.72 -2.42
CA HIS A 147 13.36 -4.35 -2.21
C HIS A 147 13.37 -4.87 -0.78
N SER A 148 13.50 -6.18 -0.59
CA SER A 148 13.28 -6.82 0.70
C SER A 148 14.39 -6.58 1.72
N GLY A 149 15.51 -5.99 1.32
CA GLY A 149 16.58 -5.64 2.25
C GLY A 149 17.08 -6.89 2.99
N ARG A 150 17.22 -6.80 4.30
CA ARG A 150 17.62 -7.93 5.15
C ARG A 150 16.63 -9.10 5.13
N GLU A 151 15.36 -8.85 4.81
CA GLU A 151 14.33 -9.89 4.74
C GLU A 151 14.48 -10.79 3.49
N ALA A 152 15.44 -10.51 2.59
CA ALA A 152 15.72 -11.28 1.37
C ALA A 152 16.37 -12.67 1.64
N GLN A 153 15.96 -13.38 2.69
CA GLN A 153 16.52 -14.67 3.10
C GLN A 153 16.53 -15.71 1.96
N TYR A 154 15.45 -15.77 1.18
CA TYR A 154 15.36 -16.77 0.12
C TYR A 154 16.23 -16.41 -1.09
N ARG A 155 16.55 -15.13 -1.31
CA ARG A 155 17.58 -14.73 -2.27
C ARG A 155 18.95 -15.29 -1.89
N TYR A 156 19.32 -15.26 -0.61
CA TYR A 156 20.56 -15.90 -0.15
C TYR A 156 20.54 -17.41 -0.40
N ALA A 157 19.41 -18.08 -0.18
CA ALA A 157 19.27 -19.51 -0.49
C ALA A 157 19.48 -19.84 -1.99
N PHE A 158 19.27 -18.86 -2.87
CA PHE A 158 19.58 -18.93 -4.31
C PHE A 158 20.98 -18.46 -4.69
N GLY A 159 21.86 -18.25 -3.70
CA GLY A 159 23.24 -17.80 -3.92
C GLY A 159 23.36 -16.31 -4.25
N GLY A 160 22.30 -15.52 -4.05
CA GLY A 160 22.34 -14.07 -4.18
C GLY A 160 22.86 -13.36 -2.92
N GLN A 161 22.97 -12.04 -3.01
CA GLN A 161 23.34 -11.20 -1.87
C GLN A 161 22.10 -10.64 -1.18
N VAL A 162 22.22 -10.42 0.13
CA VAL A 162 21.20 -9.75 0.95
C VAL A 162 21.74 -8.36 1.28
N GLU A 163 21.17 -7.35 0.64
CA GLU A 163 21.66 -5.98 0.70
C GLU A 163 20.95 -5.19 1.82
N VAL A 164 21.71 -4.47 2.62
CA VAL A 164 21.24 -3.69 3.77
C VAL A 164 21.90 -2.31 3.80
N PRO A 165 21.27 -1.29 4.41
CA PRO A 165 21.88 0.03 4.54
C PRO A 165 23.08 0.06 5.49
N SER A 166 23.18 -0.86 6.44
CA SER A 166 24.28 -0.97 7.40
C SER A 166 24.44 -2.41 7.85
N ASN A 167 25.67 -2.92 7.90
CA ASN A 167 25.93 -4.26 8.41
C ASN A 167 25.97 -4.28 9.94
N ILE A 168 24.79 -4.42 10.54
CA ILE A 168 24.58 -4.54 11.97
C ILE A 168 24.41 -6.02 12.33
N ASP A 169 24.89 -6.43 13.50
CA ASP A 169 24.68 -7.77 14.01
C ASP A 169 23.22 -7.98 14.43
N PHE A 170 22.53 -8.89 13.74
CA PHE A 170 21.17 -9.30 14.02
C PHE A 170 21.17 -10.77 14.50
N PRO A 171 20.99 -11.04 15.82
CA PRO A 171 21.12 -12.40 16.38
C PRO A 171 20.18 -13.47 15.78
N TRP A 172 19.11 -13.06 15.12
CA TRP A 172 18.14 -13.95 14.47
C TRP A 172 18.40 -14.17 12.97
N ILE A 173 19.34 -13.44 12.38
CA ILE A 173 19.74 -13.60 10.97
C ILE A 173 20.94 -14.54 10.91
N SER A 174 20.80 -15.64 10.17
CA SER A 174 21.82 -16.70 10.06
C SER A 174 22.62 -16.68 8.74
N TYR A 175 22.50 -15.61 7.97
CA TYR A 175 23.14 -15.43 6.67
C TYR A 175 23.89 -14.08 6.60
N PRO A 176 24.95 -13.97 5.78
CA PRO A 176 25.72 -12.74 5.66
C PRO A 176 24.88 -11.61 5.05
N LEU A 177 25.11 -10.40 5.56
CA LEU A 177 24.53 -9.16 5.06
C LEU A 177 25.59 -8.36 4.30
N HIS A 178 25.19 -7.76 3.19
CA HIS A 178 26.01 -6.88 2.37
C HIS A 178 25.61 -5.43 2.62
N GLU A 179 26.49 -4.65 3.22
CA GLU A 179 26.28 -3.22 3.40
C GLU A 179 26.41 -2.49 2.08
N LEU A 180 25.36 -1.78 1.70
CA LEU A 180 25.32 -0.98 0.49
C LEU A 180 26.25 0.22 0.60
N SER A 181 27.18 0.32 -0.33
CA SER A 181 27.89 1.57 -0.60
C SER A 181 26.96 2.59 -1.29
N GLU A 182 27.33 3.87 -1.22
CA GLU A 182 26.58 4.93 -1.91
C GLU A 182 26.43 4.66 -3.41
N ASP A 183 27.47 4.11 -4.05
CA ASP A 183 27.47 3.75 -5.47
C ASP A 183 26.52 2.59 -5.81
N GLU A 184 26.22 1.72 -4.84
CA GLU A 184 25.28 0.59 -5.00
C GLU A 184 23.81 1.00 -4.77
N VAL A 185 23.57 2.06 -3.99
CA VAL A 185 22.22 2.60 -3.78
C VAL A 185 21.62 3.16 -5.08
N TRP A 186 22.42 3.86 -5.90
CA TRP A 186 21.92 4.48 -7.13
C TRP A 186 21.38 3.48 -8.17
N PRO A 187 22.02 2.31 -8.42
CA PRO A 187 21.42 1.20 -9.16
C PRO A 187 20.05 0.77 -8.62
N ILE A 188 19.88 0.61 -7.31
CA ILE A 188 18.59 0.21 -6.72
C ILE A 188 17.50 1.24 -7.03
N VAL A 189 17.81 2.54 -6.94
CA VAL A 189 16.89 3.62 -7.34
C VAL A 189 16.48 3.49 -8.82
N LYS A 190 17.44 3.17 -9.71
CA LYS A 190 17.16 2.93 -11.13
C LYS A 190 16.30 1.68 -11.34
N ASP A 191 16.48 0.65 -10.53
CA ASP A 191 15.68 -0.58 -10.58
C ASP A 191 14.21 -0.31 -10.23
N PHE A 192 13.92 0.49 -9.21
CA PHE A 192 12.55 0.96 -8.93
C PHE A 192 11.93 1.71 -10.12
N GLY A 193 12.72 2.57 -10.77
CA GLY A 193 12.27 3.28 -11.99
C GLY A 193 11.99 2.34 -13.16
N THR A 194 12.84 1.33 -13.35
CA THR A 194 12.70 0.34 -14.44
C THR A 194 11.53 -0.62 -14.18
N ALA A 195 11.37 -1.10 -12.94
CA ALA A 195 10.23 -1.87 -12.49
C ALA A 195 8.91 -1.09 -12.69
N THR A 196 8.91 0.22 -12.37
CA THR A 196 7.76 1.11 -12.62
C THR A 196 7.41 1.16 -14.11
N LYS A 197 8.39 1.30 -15.00
CA LYS A 197 8.15 1.26 -16.46
C LYS A 197 7.51 -0.06 -16.90
N ARG A 198 7.93 -1.18 -16.32
CA ARG A 198 7.35 -2.51 -16.60
C ARG A 198 5.95 -2.68 -16.03
N ALA A 199 5.66 -2.11 -14.86
CA ALA A 199 4.30 -2.06 -14.30
C ALA A 199 3.35 -1.30 -15.24
N ILE A 200 3.78 -0.14 -15.76
CA ILE A 200 3.05 0.63 -16.77
C ILE A 200 2.85 -0.20 -18.04
N ALA A 201 3.90 -0.83 -18.56
CA ALA A 201 3.81 -1.69 -19.76
C ALA A 201 2.90 -2.91 -19.56
N SER A 202 2.75 -3.38 -18.32
CA SER A 202 1.81 -4.45 -17.94
C SER A 202 0.36 -3.96 -17.82
N GLY A 203 0.10 -2.65 -17.86
CA GLY A 203 -1.25 -2.08 -17.83
C GLY A 203 -1.82 -1.80 -16.44
N PHE A 204 -0.98 -1.77 -15.40
CA PHE A 204 -1.41 -1.31 -14.07
C PHE A 204 -1.79 0.18 -14.10
N ASP A 205 -2.74 0.58 -13.24
CA ASP A 205 -3.18 1.98 -13.11
C ASP A 205 -2.22 2.82 -12.24
N GLY A 206 -1.35 2.16 -11.48
CA GLY A 206 -0.36 2.80 -10.65
C GLY A 206 0.57 1.78 -9.97
N ILE A 207 1.52 2.31 -9.21
CA ILE A 207 2.40 1.53 -8.35
C ILE A 207 2.28 2.03 -6.91
N GLU A 208 2.62 1.15 -5.97
CA GLU A 208 2.86 1.50 -4.58
C GLU A 208 4.31 1.19 -4.24
N ILE A 209 5.02 2.10 -3.58
CA ILE A 209 6.38 1.84 -3.08
C ILE A 209 6.26 1.25 -1.68
N HIS A 210 6.76 0.02 -1.48
CA HIS A 210 6.73 -0.62 -0.18
C HIS A 210 7.76 0.01 0.77
N GLY A 211 7.31 0.96 1.60
CA GLY A 211 8.10 1.67 2.61
C GLY A 211 7.92 1.18 4.05
N ALA A 212 7.24 0.04 4.26
CA ALA A 212 6.90 -0.51 5.58
C ALA A 212 7.46 -1.93 5.80
N ASN A 213 7.05 -2.58 6.90
CA ASN A 213 7.31 -3.99 7.26
C ASN A 213 8.78 -4.43 7.27
N HIS A 214 9.68 -3.53 7.67
CA HIS A 214 11.11 -3.77 7.87
C HIS A 214 11.91 -4.00 6.59
N TYR A 215 11.35 -3.72 5.41
CA TYR A 215 12.08 -3.82 4.13
C TYR A 215 13.00 -2.62 3.88
N LEU A 216 13.81 -2.68 2.82
CA LEU A 216 14.96 -1.79 2.59
C LEU A 216 14.69 -0.29 2.85
N HIS A 217 13.60 0.26 2.32
CA HIS A 217 13.25 1.67 2.55
C HIS A 217 13.07 2.01 4.02
N GLN A 218 12.45 1.10 4.78
CA GLN A 218 12.26 1.26 6.21
C GLN A 218 13.59 1.09 6.97
N GLU A 219 14.46 0.17 6.53
CA GLU A 219 15.81 -0.01 7.08
C GLU A 219 16.64 1.27 6.93
N PHE A 220 16.57 1.97 5.78
CA PHE A 220 17.23 3.28 5.62
C PHE A 220 16.63 4.37 6.52
N PHE A 221 15.35 4.27 6.87
CA PHE A 221 14.66 5.28 7.66
C PHE A 221 14.93 5.15 9.16
N PHE A 222 15.13 3.95 9.68
CA PHE A 222 15.32 3.71 11.12
C PHE A 222 16.76 3.30 11.44
N CYS A 223 17.40 3.99 12.39
CA CYS A 223 18.74 3.63 12.89
C CYS A 223 18.83 2.30 13.67
N LEU A 224 17.73 1.59 13.91
CA LEU A 224 17.65 0.50 14.90
C LEU A 224 16.79 -0.70 14.49
N PHE A 225 16.31 -0.73 13.25
CA PHE A 225 15.62 -1.92 12.75
C PHE A 225 16.51 -2.70 11.81
#